data_AF-A0A8B6GP61-F1
#
_entry.id   AF-A0A8B6GP61-F1
#
_cell.length_a   1.000
_cell.length_b   1.000
_cell.length_c   1.000
_cell.angle_alpha   90.00
_cell.angle_beta   90.00
_cell.angle_gamma   90.00
#
_symmetry.space_group_name_H-M   'P 1'
#
loop_
_entity.id
_entity.type
_entity.pdbx_description
1 polymer ?
#
loop_
_entity_poly.entity_id
_entity_poly.type
_entity_poly.pdbx_seq_one_letter_code
_entity_poly.pdbx_strand_id
1 'polypeptide(L)'
;MTYQVFTKLYESLVQPILLYGASIWGLTEHRLINNVQNRASKIFLGVTKLTSNTAVQGDLGWLSCHAKQRLEVLRFFYKLENSDNSRTFYKIHLWSKRKRRSWNFNVIKLFRNMSVEHLMQPGISKELFFKVIKSKLRILDEQLWFTKLWNDNSNVNGNKLRLYRRYKKDLQPEHYVTNAMPRHLRSNLCKLRCGTLPLSVETGRYTKPPIPLEERICPFCNNAVEDEIHFLINCDIYSDLRFNLFHRAMVMDNSFCTKSDFNQFVFLIQNAELQYELSILVHNMIRRRRALKSNLHS
;
A
#
# COMPACT_ATOMS: atom_id res chain seq x y z
N MET A 1 11.88 -13.91 6.91
CA MET A 1 12.26 -13.05 5.77
C MET A 1 11.87 -11.61 6.07
N THR A 2 12.84 -10.70 6.10
CA THR A 2 12.65 -9.27 6.39
C THR A 2 12.17 -8.49 5.15
N TYR A 3 11.67 -7.27 5.36
CA TYR A 3 11.25 -6.37 4.27
C TYR A 3 12.35 -6.05 3.28
N GLN A 4 13.55 -5.74 3.77
CA GLN A 4 14.69 -5.40 2.93
C GLN A 4 15.10 -6.59 2.05
N VAL A 5 15.18 -7.80 2.63
CA VAL A 5 15.51 -9.02 1.89
C VAL A 5 14.45 -9.32 0.83
N PHE A 6 13.16 -9.25 1.19
CA PHE A 6 12.10 -9.52 0.22
C PHE A 6 12.06 -8.49 -0.91
N THR A 7 12.22 -7.20 -0.58
CA THR A 7 12.30 -6.12 -1.56
C THR A 7 13.48 -6.35 -2.50
N LYS A 8 14.65 -6.70 -1.98
CA LYS A 8 15.83 -6.98 -2.80
C LYS A 8 15.62 -8.18 -3.72
N LEU A 9 15.05 -9.27 -3.21
CA LEU A 9 14.72 -10.45 -4.02
C LEU A 9 13.74 -10.10 -5.14
N TYR A 10 12.69 -9.33 -4.84
CA TYR A 10 11.73 -8.88 -5.85
C TYR A 10 12.40 -8.02 -6.92
N GLU A 11 13.21 -7.04 -6.51
CA GLU A 11 13.91 -6.13 -7.42
C GLU A 11 14.99 -6.81 -8.27
N SER A 12 15.60 -7.87 -7.77
CA SER A 12 16.66 -8.60 -8.48
C SER A 12 16.15 -9.75 -9.34
N LEU A 13 15.06 -10.42 -8.96
CA LEU A 13 14.59 -11.63 -9.66
C LEU A 13 13.33 -11.39 -10.49
N VAL A 14 12.39 -10.57 -10.00
CA VAL A 14 11.07 -10.40 -10.63
C VAL A 14 11.05 -9.13 -11.48
N GLN A 15 11.51 -8.01 -10.93
CA GLN A 15 11.45 -6.72 -11.61
C GLN A 15 12.17 -6.70 -12.97
N PRO A 16 13.35 -7.31 -13.18
CA PRO A 16 14.00 -7.29 -14.49
C PRO A 16 13.15 -7.94 -15.59
N ILE A 17 12.44 -9.02 -15.25
CA ILE A 17 11.53 -9.72 -16.17
C ILE A 17 10.33 -8.81 -16.49
N LEU A 18 9.74 -8.17 -15.47
CA LEU A 18 8.59 -7.27 -15.65
C LEU A 18 8.91 -6.00 -16.43
N LEU A 19 10.17 -5.54 -16.38
CA LEU A 19 10.62 -4.31 -17.04
C LEU A 19 11.36 -4.57 -18.35
N TYR A 20 11.43 -5.83 -18.80
CA TYR A 20 12.10 -6.16 -20.05
C TYR A 20 11.45 -5.43 -21.24
N GLY A 21 12.26 -4.65 -21.96
CA GLY A 21 11.79 -3.82 -23.08
C GLY A 21 10.90 -2.63 -22.69
N ALA A 22 10.71 -2.36 -21.38
CA ALA A 22 9.84 -1.27 -20.91
C ALA A 22 10.26 0.11 -21.42
N SER A 23 11.52 0.27 -21.85
CA SER A 23 11.98 1.48 -22.55
C SER A 23 11.16 1.83 -23.79
N ILE A 24 10.57 0.84 -24.46
CA ILE A 24 9.79 1.03 -25.69
C ILE A 24 8.29 1.08 -25.38
N TRP A 25 7.77 0.09 -24.64
CA TRP A 25 6.33 -0.06 -24.40
C TRP A 25 5.84 0.60 -23.10
N GLY A 26 6.72 1.00 -22.19
CA GLY A 26 6.41 1.48 -20.83
C GLY A 26 5.73 2.85 -20.72
N LEU A 27 5.24 3.39 -21.85
CA LEU A 27 4.39 4.58 -21.90
C LEU A 27 2.91 4.25 -21.64
N THR A 28 2.51 2.99 -21.84
CA THR A 28 1.15 2.49 -21.59
C THR A 28 1.08 1.64 -20.34
N GLU A 29 -0.03 1.73 -19.60
CA GLU A 29 -0.24 0.91 -18.41
C GLU A 29 -0.72 -0.49 -18.78
N HIS A 30 -0.03 -1.52 -18.28
CA HIS A 30 -0.41 -2.91 -18.47
C HIS A 30 -0.86 -3.55 -17.15
N ARG A 31 -2.16 -3.83 -17.06
CA ARG A 31 -2.80 -4.36 -15.84
C ARG A 31 -2.17 -5.66 -15.33
N LEU A 32 -1.79 -6.56 -16.23
CA LEU A 32 -1.19 -7.85 -15.88
C LEU A 32 0.14 -7.69 -15.12
N ILE A 33 0.94 -6.68 -15.49
CA ILE A 33 2.23 -6.43 -14.84
C ILE A 33 2.02 -5.90 -13.42
N ASN A 34 1.06 -4.98 -13.25
CA ASN A 34 0.68 -4.47 -11.93
C ASN A 34 0.15 -5.59 -11.01
N ASN A 35 -0.52 -6.59 -11.56
CA ASN A 35 -1.01 -7.75 -10.79
C ASN A 35 0.12 -8.59 -10.19
N VAL A 36 1.27 -8.69 -10.87
CA VAL A 36 2.43 -9.43 -10.34
C VAL A 36 2.97 -8.73 -9.10
N GLN A 37 3.15 -7.40 -9.14
CA GLN A 37 3.57 -6.63 -7.96
C GLN A 37 2.58 -6.79 -6.81
N ASN A 38 1.27 -6.63 -7.08
CA ASN A 38 0.23 -6.77 -6.06
C ASN A 38 0.23 -8.16 -5.43
N ARG A 39 0.44 -9.21 -6.22
CA ARG A 39 0.56 -10.59 -5.73
C ARG A 39 1.77 -10.75 -4.83
N ALA A 40 2.93 -10.23 -5.23
CA ALA A 40 4.14 -10.27 -4.41
C ALA A 40 3.94 -9.55 -3.07
N SER A 41 3.32 -8.36 -3.09
CA SER A 41 2.96 -7.60 -1.89
C SER A 41 2.07 -8.39 -0.93
N LYS A 42 1.01 -9.04 -1.47
CA LYS A 42 0.09 -9.88 -0.67
C LYS A 42 0.77 -11.10 -0.07
N ILE A 43 1.67 -11.75 -0.82
CA ILE A 43 2.45 -12.91 -0.35
C ILE A 43 3.29 -12.51 0.87
N PHE A 44 4.00 -11.38 0.77
CA PHE A 44 4.85 -10.86 1.84
C PHE A 44 4.03 -10.53 3.08
N LEU A 45 3.00 -9.70 2.94
CA LEU A 45 2.12 -9.32 4.05
C LEU A 45 1.35 -10.52 4.63
N GLY A 46 1.22 -11.61 3.87
CA GLY A 46 0.53 -12.82 4.31
C GLY A 46 -0.99 -12.69 4.29
N VAL A 47 -1.53 -11.91 3.35
CA VAL A 47 -2.97 -11.66 3.21
C VAL A 47 -3.55 -12.34 1.95
N THR A 48 -4.87 -12.43 1.86
CA THR A 48 -5.54 -13.17 0.78
C THR A 48 -5.59 -12.37 -0.51
N LYS A 49 -5.94 -13.04 -1.62
CA LYS A 49 -6.15 -12.37 -2.92
C LYS A 49 -7.27 -11.31 -2.88
N LEU A 50 -8.20 -11.42 -1.92
CA LEU A 50 -9.37 -10.53 -1.77
C LEU A 50 -9.04 -9.23 -1.03
N THR A 51 -7.90 -9.14 -0.36
CA THR A 51 -7.47 -7.90 0.30
C THR A 51 -7.29 -6.78 -0.72
N SER A 52 -7.67 -5.55 -0.37
CA SER A 52 -7.58 -4.39 -1.26
C SER A 52 -6.13 -4.15 -1.71
N ASN A 53 -5.92 -4.06 -3.02
CA ASN A 53 -4.60 -3.73 -3.58
C ASN A 53 -4.15 -2.33 -3.12
N THR A 54 -5.06 -1.37 -3.00
CA THR A 54 -4.75 0.01 -2.59
C THR A 54 -4.18 0.06 -1.17
N ALA A 55 -4.75 -0.70 -0.23
CA ALA A 55 -4.24 -0.76 1.15
C ALA A 55 -2.90 -1.51 1.22
N VAL A 56 -2.79 -2.64 0.52
CA VAL A 56 -1.55 -3.41 0.44
C VAL A 56 -0.39 -2.58 -0.15
N GLN A 57 -0.65 -1.81 -1.21
CA GLN A 57 0.33 -0.89 -1.79
C GLN A 57 0.73 0.21 -0.82
N GLY A 58 -0.26 0.78 -0.11
CA GLY A 58 -0.05 1.82 0.90
C GLY A 58 0.85 1.35 2.04
N ASP A 59 0.58 0.19 2.62
CA ASP A 59 1.36 -0.36 3.74
C ASP A 59 2.77 -0.80 3.31
N LEU A 60 2.96 -1.23 2.05
CA LEU A 60 4.25 -1.71 1.56
C LEU A 60 5.16 -0.59 1.05
N GLY A 61 4.59 0.53 0.59
CA GLY A 61 5.31 1.74 0.15
C GLY A 61 6.21 1.57 -1.08
N TRP A 62 6.00 0.50 -1.85
CA TRP A 62 6.74 0.28 -3.10
C TRP A 62 6.28 1.24 -4.20
N LEU A 63 7.24 1.75 -4.98
CA LEU A 63 6.94 2.43 -6.23
C LEU A 63 6.19 1.48 -7.17
N SER A 64 5.13 1.94 -7.82
CA SER A 64 4.33 1.11 -8.72
C SER A 64 5.14 0.61 -9.91
N CYS A 65 4.76 -0.55 -10.43
CA CYS A 65 5.32 -1.11 -11.67
C CYS A 65 5.25 -0.09 -12.80
N HIS A 66 4.15 0.64 -12.93
CA HIS A 66 3.99 1.65 -13.96
C HIS A 66 4.95 2.84 -13.82
N ALA A 67 5.16 3.34 -12.60
CA ALA A 67 6.17 4.37 -12.37
C ALA A 67 7.60 3.85 -12.67
N LYS A 68 7.90 2.59 -12.33
CA LYS A 68 9.17 1.94 -12.69
C LYS A 68 9.35 1.79 -14.20
N GLN A 69 8.30 1.44 -14.95
CA GLN A 69 8.32 1.37 -16.42
C GLN A 69 8.63 2.73 -17.05
N ARG A 70 7.97 3.79 -16.57
CA ARG A 70 8.23 5.17 -17.02
C ARG A 70 9.67 5.59 -16.75
N LEU A 71 10.25 5.17 -15.63
CA LEU A 71 11.67 5.42 -15.35
C LEU A 71 12.59 4.77 -16.40
N GLU A 72 12.27 3.56 -16.89
CA GLU A 72 13.03 2.91 -17.96
C GLU A 72 12.88 3.62 -19.31
N VAL A 73 11.67 4.10 -19.64
CA VAL A 73 11.43 4.94 -20.83
C VAL A 73 12.30 6.21 -20.78
N LEU A 74 12.29 6.90 -19.64
CA LEU A 74 13.02 8.17 -19.47
C LEU A 74 14.54 7.94 -19.41
N ARG A 75 14.99 6.80 -18.86
CA ARG A 75 16.39 6.38 -18.93
C ARG A 75 16.84 6.15 -20.37
N PHE A 76 15.99 5.50 -21.17
CA PHE A 76 16.28 5.28 -22.57
C PHE A 76 16.28 6.59 -23.37
N PHE A 77 15.33 7.48 -23.11
CA PHE A 77 15.31 8.82 -23.68
C PHE A 77 16.60 9.60 -23.40
N TYR A 78 17.03 9.64 -22.12
CA TYR A 78 18.28 10.31 -21.75
C TYR A 78 19.49 9.72 -22.50
N LYS A 79 19.55 8.38 -22.63
CA LYS A 79 20.59 7.72 -23.42
C LYS A 79 20.54 8.13 -24.89
N LEU A 80 19.35 8.25 -25.49
CA LEU A 80 19.19 8.63 -26.90
C LEU A 80 19.66 10.07 -27.16
N GLU A 81 19.25 11.04 -26.35
CA GLU A 81 19.64 12.45 -26.54
C GLU A 81 21.14 12.70 -26.28
N ASN A 82 21.82 11.83 -25.53
CA ASN A 82 23.25 11.93 -25.23
C ASN A 82 24.11 10.90 -25.98
N SER A 83 23.58 10.22 -26.99
CA SER A 83 24.34 9.26 -27.79
C SER A 83 24.99 9.91 -29.01
N ASP A 84 26.13 9.36 -29.42
CA ASP A 84 26.81 9.78 -30.65
C ASP A 84 25.93 9.54 -31.90
N ASN A 85 25.96 10.52 -32.80
CA ASN A 85 25.24 10.56 -34.07
C ASN A 85 25.58 9.39 -35.00
N SER A 86 26.77 8.79 -34.84
CA SER A 86 27.21 7.62 -35.64
C SER A 86 26.35 6.38 -35.41
N ARG A 87 25.76 6.24 -34.20
CA ARG A 87 25.10 5.01 -33.75
C ARG A 87 23.75 4.79 -34.45
N THR A 88 23.49 3.55 -34.88
CA THR A 88 22.26 3.17 -35.60
C THR A 88 20.99 3.54 -34.85
N PHE A 89 20.91 3.27 -33.54
CA PHE A 89 19.71 3.58 -32.77
C PHE A 89 19.45 5.09 -32.64
N TYR A 90 20.50 5.93 -32.70
CA TYR A 90 20.33 7.38 -32.72
C TYR A 90 19.77 7.84 -34.08
N LYS A 91 20.24 7.28 -35.18
CA LYS A 91 19.67 7.51 -36.52
C LYS A 91 18.19 7.13 -36.58
N ILE A 92 17.81 6.00 -35.96
CA ILE A 92 16.41 5.58 -35.83
C ILE A 92 15.61 6.59 -34.98
N HIS A 93 16.18 7.11 -33.89
CA HIS A 93 15.55 8.14 -33.07
C HIS A 93 15.29 9.43 -33.85
N LEU A 94 16.27 9.93 -34.62
CA LEU A 94 16.10 11.09 -35.49
C LEU A 94 15.01 10.86 -36.55
N TRP A 95 14.96 9.66 -37.15
CA TRP A 95 13.88 9.29 -38.06
C TRP A 95 12.51 9.27 -37.35
N SER A 96 12.44 8.71 -36.14
CA SER A 96 11.21 8.63 -35.33
C SER A 96 10.67 10.01 -34.95
N LYS A 97 11.55 10.98 -34.67
CA LYS A 97 11.17 12.39 -34.40
C LYS A 97 10.37 13.01 -35.55
N ARG A 98 10.59 12.58 -36.80
CA ARG A 98 9.88 13.09 -37.99
C ARG A 98 8.47 12.51 -38.17
N LYS A 99 8.14 11.42 -37.45
CA LYS A 99 6.84 10.75 -37.56
C LYS A 99 5.81 11.37 -36.61
N ARG A 100 4.57 11.50 -37.07
CA ARG A 100 3.44 11.94 -36.22
C ARG A 100 3.16 10.90 -35.14
N ARG A 101 2.85 11.35 -33.92
CA ARG A 101 2.55 10.51 -32.75
C ARG A 101 3.61 9.43 -32.48
N SER A 102 4.87 9.76 -32.72
CA SER A 102 6.00 8.87 -32.48
C SER A 102 6.18 8.54 -31.00
N TRP A 103 7.04 7.56 -30.72
CA TRP A 103 7.48 7.28 -29.35
C TRP A 103 7.98 8.56 -28.64
N ASN A 104 8.78 9.37 -29.35
CA ASN A 104 9.30 10.64 -28.82
C ASN A 104 8.18 11.64 -28.48
N PHE A 105 7.13 11.72 -29.30
CA PHE A 105 5.96 12.57 -29.00
C PHE A 105 5.31 12.19 -27.66
N ASN A 106 5.15 10.90 -27.40
CA ASN A 106 4.57 10.41 -26.13
C ASN A 106 5.51 10.61 -24.95
N VAL A 107 6.83 10.51 -25.14
CA VAL A 107 7.82 10.85 -24.11
C VAL A 107 7.75 12.33 -23.76
N ILE A 108 7.69 13.23 -24.74
CA ILE A 108 7.52 14.68 -24.48
C ILE A 108 6.22 14.95 -23.73
N LYS A 109 5.12 14.27 -24.10
CA LYS A 109 3.86 14.35 -23.34
C LYS A 109 4.04 13.90 -21.88
N LEU A 110 4.83 12.85 -21.63
CA LEU A 110 5.15 12.41 -20.27
C LEU A 110 5.95 13.48 -19.50
N PHE A 111 6.94 14.13 -20.11
CA PHE A 111 7.66 15.26 -19.49
C PHE A 111 6.72 16.41 -19.12
N ARG A 112 5.80 16.78 -20.02
CA ARG A 112 4.78 17.83 -19.77
C ARG A 112 3.84 17.48 -18.63
N ASN A 113 3.36 16.24 -18.60
CA ASN A 113 2.49 15.76 -17.51
C ASN A 113 3.18 15.75 -16.15
N MET A 114 4.51 15.68 -16.11
CA MET A 114 5.33 15.76 -14.90
C MET A 114 5.81 17.18 -14.58
N SER A 115 5.60 18.13 -15.50
CA SER A 115 6.12 19.52 -15.45
C SER A 115 7.65 19.56 -15.26
N VAL A 116 8.39 18.79 -16.06
CA VAL A 116 9.87 18.68 -16.02
C VAL A 116 10.54 18.83 -17.37
N GLU A 117 9.94 19.61 -18.28
CA GLU A 117 10.45 19.86 -19.63
C GLU A 117 11.84 20.49 -19.65
N HIS A 118 12.20 21.25 -18.61
CA HIS A 118 13.54 21.84 -18.44
C HIS A 118 14.65 20.78 -18.45
N LEU A 119 14.37 19.53 -18.07
CA LEU A 119 15.34 18.44 -18.07
C LEU A 119 15.70 17.93 -19.47
N MET A 120 14.98 18.36 -20.51
CA MET A 120 15.28 17.99 -21.90
C MET A 120 16.38 18.87 -22.52
N GLN A 121 16.85 19.90 -21.82
CA GLN A 121 17.91 20.77 -22.30
C GLN A 121 19.25 20.02 -22.36
N PRO A 122 20.12 20.36 -23.33
CA PRO A 122 21.47 19.79 -23.39
C PRO A 122 22.28 20.20 -22.15
N GLY A 123 23.24 19.36 -21.75
CA GLY A 123 24.15 19.64 -20.64
C GLY A 123 23.64 19.28 -19.24
N ILE A 124 22.42 18.74 -19.11
CA ILE A 124 21.91 18.25 -17.82
C ILE A 124 22.67 16.99 -17.37
N SER A 125 23.22 17.04 -16.15
CA SER A 125 23.92 15.89 -15.58
C SER A 125 23.00 14.70 -15.35
N LYS A 126 23.58 13.50 -15.48
CA LYS A 126 22.85 12.24 -15.31
C LYS A 126 22.27 12.12 -13.90
N GLU A 127 23.00 12.56 -12.88
CA GLU A 127 22.56 12.51 -11.48
C GLU A 127 21.34 13.40 -11.27
N LEU A 128 21.39 14.66 -11.74
CA LEU A 128 20.29 15.61 -11.59
C LEU A 128 19.03 15.12 -12.30
N PHE A 129 19.18 14.64 -13.54
CA PHE A 129 18.09 14.09 -14.33
C PHE A 129 17.34 12.98 -13.57
N PHE A 130 18.07 11.95 -13.13
CA PHE A 130 17.42 10.82 -12.45
C PHE A 130 16.91 11.15 -11.06
N LYS A 131 17.55 12.09 -10.34
CA LYS A 131 17.06 12.56 -9.04
C LYS A 131 15.68 13.20 -9.18
N VAL A 132 15.53 14.15 -10.11
CA VAL A 132 14.26 14.87 -10.33
C VAL A 132 13.19 13.93 -10.88
N ILE A 133 13.50 13.10 -11.88
CA ILE A 133 12.53 12.16 -12.46
C ILE A 133 12.01 11.17 -11.42
N LYS A 134 12.88 10.57 -10.60
CA LYS A 134 12.46 9.63 -9.55
C LYS A 134 11.54 10.31 -8.52
N SER A 135 11.87 11.54 -8.12
CA SER A 135 11.04 12.33 -7.20
C SER A 135 9.66 12.61 -7.78
N LYS A 136 9.58 13.09 -9.03
CA LYS A 136 8.31 13.41 -9.69
C LYS A 136 7.45 12.18 -9.93
N LEU A 137 8.05 11.06 -10.35
CA LEU A 137 7.32 9.80 -10.49
C LEU A 137 6.76 9.31 -9.16
N ARG A 138 7.50 9.47 -8.04
CA ARG A 138 7.01 9.13 -6.70
C ARG A 138 5.80 9.98 -6.30
N ILE A 139 5.86 11.30 -6.53
CA ILE A 139 4.75 12.22 -6.24
C ILE A 139 3.50 11.84 -7.05
N LEU A 140 3.64 11.60 -8.35
CA LEU A 140 2.52 11.18 -9.19
C LEU A 140 1.91 9.85 -8.75
N ASP A 141 2.75 8.90 -8.33
CA ASP A 141 2.31 7.59 -7.86
C ASP A 141 1.53 7.69 -6.54
N GLU A 142 2.01 8.54 -5.63
CA GLU A 142 1.34 8.86 -4.36
C GLU A 142 0.00 9.57 -4.57
N GLN A 143 -0.07 10.54 -5.48
CA GLN A 143 -1.32 11.20 -5.85
C GLN A 143 -2.33 10.20 -6.41
N LEU A 144 -1.91 9.33 -7.34
CA LEU A 144 -2.77 8.30 -7.91
C LEU A 144 -3.27 7.31 -6.86
N TRP A 145 -2.40 6.90 -5.93
CA TRP A 145 -2.77 6.05 -4.81
C TRP A 145 -3.81 6.75 -3.90
N PHE A 146 -3.61 8.02 -3.59
CA PHE A 146 -4.54 8.81 -2.79
C PHE A 146 -5.90 8.93 -3.47
N THR A 147 -5.96 9.22 -4.77
CA THR A 147 -7.23 9.24 -5.53
C THR A 147 -7.95 7.90 -5.47
N LYS A 148 -7.22 6.77 -5.58
CA LYS A 148 -7.80 5.43 -5.46
C LYS A 148 -8.31 5.13 -4.06
N LEU A 149 -7.67 5.66 -3.03
CA LEU A 149 -8.03 5.46 -1.64
C LEU A 149 -9.37 6.15 -1.28
N TRP A 150 -9.63 7.30 -1.89
CA TRP A 150 -10.83 8.12 -1.67
C TRP A 150 -11.93 7.91 -2.72
N ASN A 151 -11.77 6.95 -3.62
CA ASN A 151 -12.78 6.65 -4.63
C ASN A 151 -13.94 5.82 -4.04
N ASP A 152 -15.08 6.47 -3.83
CA ASP A 152 -16.29 5.87 -3.27
C ASP A 152 -17.33 5.45 -4.34
N ASN A 153 -17.06 5.73 -5.62
CA ASN A 153 -18.02 5.62 -6.74
C ASN A 153 -18.55 4.20 -7.03
N SER A 154 -18.05 3.15 -6.36
CA SER A 154 -18.38 1.76 -6.68
C SER A 154 -18.88 0.93 -5.48
N ASN A 155 -19.23 1.56 -4.36
CA ASN A 155 -19.52 0.84 -3.11
C ASN A 155 -20.95 1.09 -2.60
N VAL A 156 -21.90 0.27 -3.03
CA VAL A 156 -23.29 0.23 -2.51
C VAL A 156 -23.33 0.09 -0.97
N ASN A 157 -22.32 -0.53 -0.37
CA ASN A 157 -22.19 -0.76 1.08
C ASN A 157 -21.02 0.02 1.71
N GLY A 158 -20.60 1.13 1.10
CA GLY A 158 -19.53 2.01 1.57
C GLY A 158 -18.11 1.45 1.40
N ASN A 159 -17.14 2.36 1.44
CA ASN A 159 -15.72 2.05 1.23
C ASN A 159 -15.16 1.11 2.31
N LYS A 160 -14.59 -0.02 1.89
CA LYS A 160 -13.91 -0.97 2.78
C LYS A 160 -12.76 -0.33 3.56
N LEU A 161 -12.08 0.64 2.95
CA LEU A 161 -10.95 1.35 3.53
C LEU A 161 -11.37 2.60 4.34
N ARG A 162 -12.62 2.67 4.82
CA ARG A 162 -13.17 3.81 5.56
C ARG A 162 -12.31 4.26 6.74
N LEU A 163 -11.73 3.32 7.49
CA LEU A 163 -10.88 3.61 8.64
C LEU A 163 -9.44 3.84 8.19
N TYR A 164 -8.94 2.97 7.31
CA TYR A 164 -7.59 3.05 6.75
C TYR A 164 -7.28 4.44 6.16
N ARG A 165 -8.19 5.03 5.36
CA ARG A 165 -8.00 6.36 4.75
C ARG A 165 -7.94 7.51 5.75
N ARG A 166 -8.46 7.32 6.97
CA ARG A 166 -8.45 8.36 8.01
C ARG A 166 -7.07 8.56 8.60
N TYR A 167 -6.25 7.50 8.69
CA TYR A 167 -4.93 7.56 9.33
C TYR A 167 -3.76 7.34 8.37
N LYS A 168 -3.88 6.54 7.31
CA LYS A 168 -2.80 6.40 6.32
C LYS A 168 -2.75 7.61 5.40
N LYS A 169 -1.66 8.38 5.44
CA LYS A 169 -1.51 9.66 4.70
C LYS A 169 -0.47 9.63 3.59
N ASP A 170 0.46 8.71 3.65
CA ASP A 170 1.64 8.67 2.79
C ASP A 170 1.82 7.30 2.15
N LEU A 171 2.41 7.28 0.95
CA LEU A 171 2.76 6.02 0.28
C LEU A 171 4.14 5.55 0.74
N GLN A 172 4.28 5.15 2.01
CA GLN A 172 5.53 4.65 2.61
C GLN A 172 5.34 3.34 3.37
N PRO A 173 6.42 2.52 3.48
CA PRO A 173 6.36 1.27 4.21
C PRO A 173 6.02 1.51 5.69
N GLU A 174 5.06 0.76 6.20
CA GLU A 174 4.65 0.87 7.60
C GLU A 174 5.64 0.19 8.54
N HIS A 175 5.68 0.66 9.79
CA HIS A 175 6.61 0.14 10.80
C HIS A 175 6.45 -1.38 11.03
N TYR A 176 5.22 -1.91 11.08
CA TYR A 176 5.02 -3.35 11.23
C TYR A 176 5.49 -4.18 10.02
N VAL A 177 5.62 -3.55 8.86
CA VAL A 177 6.07 -4.17 7.61
C VAL A 177 7.59 -4.27 7.59
N THR A 178 8.27 -3.21 8.05
CA THR A 178 9.73 -3.13 8.10
C THR A 178 10.33 -3.86 9.30
N ASN A 179 9.61 -3.90 10.43
CA ASN A 179 10.01 -4.64 11.62
C ASN A 179 10.12 -6.15 11.34
N ALA A 180 11.17 -6.76 11.87
CA ALA A 180 11.36 -8.20 11.77
C ALA A 180 10.35 -8.92 12.69
N MET A 181 9.30 -9.50 12.11
CA MET A 181 8.31 -10.27 12.86
C MET A 181 7.82 -11.51 12.09
N PRO A 182 7.36 -12.56 12.80
CA PRO A 182 6.74 -13.73 12.20
C PRO A 182 5.63 -13.37 11.21
N ARG A 183 5.53 -14.16 10.12
CA ARG A 183 4.55 -13.92 9.04
C ARG A 183 3.11 -13.84 9.54
N HIS A 184 2.73 -14.66 10.52
CA HIS A 184 1.37 -14.70 11.04
C HIS A 184 1.02 -13.43 11.84
N LEU A 185 1.96 -12.85 12.59
CA LEU A 185 1.76 -11.59 13.32
C LEU A 185 1.58 -10.40 12.37
N ARG A 186 2.49 -10.27 11.39
CA ARG A 186 2.38 -9.27 10.33
C ARG A 186 1.09 -9.40 9.52
N SER A 187 0.70 -10.64 9.21
CA SER A 187 -0.58 -10.92 8.52
C SER A 187 -1.78 -10.43 9.32
N ASN A 188 -1.78 -10.65 10.63
CA ASN A 188 -2.87 -10.20 11.50
C ASN A 188 -2.95 -8.68 11.58
N LEU A 189 -1.82 -7.97 11.70
CA LEU A 189 -1.79 -6.50 11.65
C LEU A 189 -2.22 -5.95 10.30
N CYS A 190 -1.72 -6.52 9.20
CA CYS A 190 -2.15 -6.13 7.87
C CYS A 190 -3.66 -6.31 7.69
N LYS A 191 -4.22 -7.42 8.20
CA LYS A 191 -5.66 -7.68 8.14
C LYS A 191 -6.47 -6.68 8.95
N LEU A 192 -6.00 -6.33 10.15
CA LEU A 192 -6.62 -5.28 10.98
C LEU A 192 -6.63 -3.95 10.22
N ARG A 193 -5.47 -3.53 9.72
CA ARG A 193 -5.31 -2.27 8.99
C ARG A 193 -6.17 -2.21 7.72
N CYS A 194 -6.17 -3.28 6.93
CA CYS A 194 -6.88 -3.35 5.66
C CYS A 194 -8.39 -3.65 5.80
N GLY A 195 -8.93 -3.80 7.01
CA GLY A 195 -10.33 -4.17 7.25
C GLY A 195 -10.70 -5.54 6.66
N THR A 196 -9.84 -6.54 6.86
CA THR A 196 -10.05 -7.93 6.38
C THR A 196 -10.02 -8.97 7.49
N LEU A 197 -10.02 -8.52 8.75
CA LEU A 197 -10.32 -9.42 9.86
C LEU A 197 -11.77 -9.87 9.80
N PRO A 198 -12.09 -11.10 10.29
CA PRO A 198 -13.45 -11.64 10.29
C PRO A 198 -14.28 -11.04 11.45
N LEU A 199 -14.39 -9.71 11.46
CA LEU A 199 -15.25 -8.92 12.33
C LEU A 199 -16.63 -8.75 11.68
N SER A 200 -17.70 -8.52 12.47
CA SER A 200 -19.05 -8.36 11.93
C SER A 200 -19.12 -7.31 10.84
N VAL A 201 -18.31 -6.24 10.96
CA VAL A 201 -18.31 -5.19 9.94
C VAL A 201 -17.85 -5.64 8.55
N GLU A 202 -17.01 -6.68 8.50
CA GLU A 202 -16.51 -7.30 7.26
C GLU A 202 -17.39 -8.51 6.88
N THR A 203 -17.68 -9.41 7.81
CA THR A 203 -18.46 -10.63 7.51
C THR A 203 -19.90 -10.31 7.14
N GLY A 204 -20.51 -9.27 7.76
CA GLY A 204 -21.85 -8.81 7.44
C GLY A 204 -22.01 -8.35 5.99
N ARG A 205 -20.94 -7.91 5.31
CA ARG A 205 -20.97 -7.51 3.88
C ARG A 205 -21.34 -8.65 2.93
N TYR A 206 -21.07 -9.89 3.33
CA TYR A 206 -21.17 -11.08 2.49
C TYR A 206 -22.35 -11.98 2.86
N THR A 207 -23.17 -11.54 3.81
CA THR A 207 -24.44 -12.20 4.14
C THR A 207 -25.48 -11.99 3.04
N LYS A 208 -26.51 -12.84 3.01
CA LYS A 208 -27.61 -12.76 2.03
C LYS A 208 -28.94 -12.75 2.79
N PRO A 209 -29.64 -11.60 2.89
CA PRO A 209 -29.24 -10.27 2.39
C PRO A 209 -28.06 -9.67 3.18
N PRO A 210 -27.30 -8.70 2.61
CA PRO A 210 -26.25 -7.98 3.35
C PRO A 210 -26.81 -7.23 4.57
N ILE A 211 -26.20 -7.43 5.73
CA ILE A 211 -26.60 -6.73 6.97
C ILE A 211 -26.19 -5.23 6.89
N PRO A 212 -27.09 -4.28 7.20
CA PRO A 212 -26.77 -2.85 7.32
C PRO A 212 -25.61 -2.57 8.29
N LEU A 213 -24.88 -1.46 8.14
CA LEU A 213 -23.64 -1.23 8.89
C LEU A 213 -23.89 -1.15 10.41
N GLU A 214 -24.94 -0.43 10.77
CA GLU A 214 -25.46 -0.19 12.11
C GLU A 214 -25.89 -1.50 12.82
N GLU A 215 -26.27 -2.52 12.06
CA GLU A 215 -26.69 -3.83 12.58
C GLU A 215 -25.55 -4.84 12.70
N ARG A 216 -24.32 -4.50 12.25
CA ARG A 216 -23.15 -5.39 12.34
C ARG A 216 -22.54 -5.39 13.74
N ILE A 217 -23.35 -5.75 14.73
CA ILE A 217 -23.02 -5.73 16.15
C ILE A 217 -21.98 -6.82 16.51
N CYS A 218 -21.20 -6.55 17.54
CA CYS A 218 -20.28 -7.52 18.14
C CYS A 218 -21.03 -8.71 18.73
N PRO A 219 -20.79 -9.94 18.27
CA PRO A 219 -21.55 -11.12 18.70
C PRO A 219 -21.22 -11.56 20.13
N PHE A 220 -20.26 -10.91 20.79
CA PHE A 220 -19.79 -11.31 22.12
C PHE A 220 -20.19 -10.33 23.21
N CYS A 221 -20.01 -9.02 23.00
CA CYS A 221 -20.43 -8.03 23.99
C CYS A 221 -21.80 -7.41 23.68
N ASN A 222 -22.29 -7.53 22.44
CA ASN A 222 -23.59 -7.00 21.99
C ASN A 222 -23.82 -5.49 22.21
N ASN A 223 -22.75 -4.71 22.43
CA ASN A 223 -22.85 -3.31 22.86
C ASN A 223 -22.68 -2.29 21.71
N ALA A 224 -22.02 -2.68 20.61
CA ALA A 224 -21.70 -1.77 19.51
C ALA A 224 -21.41 -2.51 18.19
N VAL A 225 -21.36 -1.76 17.09
CA VAL A 225 -20.88 -2.25 15.78
C VAL A 225 -19.45 -2.78 15.94
N GLU A 226 -19.21 -4.01 15.48
CA GLU A 226 -17.89 -4.65 15.56
C GLU A 226 -16.99 -4.23 14.41
N ASP A 227 -16.43 -3.04 14.54
CA ASP A 227 -15.36 -2.55 13.67
C ASP A 227 -13.97 -2.71 14.30
N GLU A 228 -12.95 -2.25 13.59
CA GLU A 228 -11.56 -2.37 14.02
C GLU A 228 -11.25 -1.57 15.31
N ILE A 229 -11.94 -0.44 15.53
CA ILE A 229 -11.79 0.37 16.75
C ILE A 229 -12.45 -0.36 17.91
N HIS A 230 -13.70 -0.81 17.75
CA HIS A 230 -14.36 -1.59 18.78
C HIS A 230 -13.56 -2.83 19.16
N PHE A 231 -13.06 -3.57 18.16
CA PHE A 231 -12.24 -4.74 18.37
C PHE A 231 -10.99 -4.39 19.19
N LEU A 232 -10.18 -3.41 18.74
CA LEU A 232 -8.88 -3.11 19.36
C LEU A 232 -8.97 -2.31 20.65
N ILE A 233 -9.97 -1.45 20.83
CA ILE A 233 -10.03 -0.46 21.91
C ILE A 233 -11.17 -0.78 22.90
N ASN A 234 -12.39 -1.00 22.41
CA ASN A 234 -13.58 -0.87 23.27
C ASN A 234 -14.12 -2.20 23.78
N CYS A 235 -13.91 -3.31 23.09
CA CYS A 235 -14.62 -4.56 23.39
C CYS A 235 -14.18 -5.18 24.72
N ASP A 236 -15.06 -5.25 25.73
CA ASP A 236 -14.73 -5.70 27.10
C ASP A 236 -14.15 -7.12 27.17
N ILE A 237 -14.49 -7.97 26.19
CA ILE A 237 -14.02 -9.35 26.05
C ILE A 237 -12.48 -9.46 25.91
N TYR A 238 -11.82 -8.37 25.53
CA TYR A 238 -10.37 -8.32 25.39
C TYR A 238 -9.69 -7.33 26.36
N SER A 239 -10.40 -6.84 27.38
CA SER A 239 -9.89 -5.85 28.34
C SER A 239 -8.60 -6.29 29.04
N ASP A 240 -8.58 -7.51 29.57
CA ASP A 240 -7.41 -8.17 30.16
C ASP A 240 -6.23 -8.29 29.19
N LEU A 241 -6.49 -8.61 27.92
CA LEU A 241 -5.43 -8.73 26.91
C LEU A 241 -4.80 -7.37 26.59
N ARG A 242 -5.60 -6.30 26.59
CA ARG A 242 -5.14 -4.94 26.26
C ARG A 242 -4.26 -4.33 27.35
N PHE A 243 -4.41 -4.78 28.60
CA PHE A 243 -3.80 -4.16 29.79
C PHE A 243 -2.33 -3.78 29.58
N ASN A 244 -1.48 -4.73 29.19
CA ASN A 244 -0.03 -4.49 29.05
C ASN A 244 0.28 -3.45 27.96
N LEU A 245 -0.38 -3.54 26.80
CA LEU A 245 -0.14 -2.61 25.69
C LEU A 245 -0.63 -1.21 26.03
N PHE A 246 -1.79 -1.10 26.70
CA PHE A 246 -2.38 0.18 27.10
C PHE A 246 -1.52 0.85 28.18
N HIS A 247 -1.05 0.08 29.17
CA HIS A 247 -0.11 0.58 30.17
C HIS A 247 1.16 1.13 29.50
N ARG A 248 1.75 0.39 28.55
CA ARG A 248 2.92 0.89 27.80
C ARG A 248 2.58 2.16 27.01
N ALA A 249 1.42 2.21 26.36
CA ALA A 249 0.97 3.40 25.63
C ALA A 249 0.80 4.61 26.56
N MET A 250 0.29 4.43 27.78
CA MET A 250 0.18 5.48 28.79
C MET A 250 1.54 6.01 29.25
N VAL A 251 2.53 5.12 29.42
CA VAL A 251 3.91 5.52 29.76
C VAL A 251 4.54 6.37 28.63
N MET A 252 4.20 6.08 27.37
CA MET A 252 4.70 6.85 26.22
C MET A 252 3.94 8.17 26.00
N ASP A 253 2.65 8.21 26.34
CA ASP A 253 1.81 9.39 26.24
C ASP A 253 0.79 9.40 27.39
N ASN A 254 1.04 10.25 28.39
CA ASN A 254 0.18 10.38 29.58
C ASN A 254 -1.27 10.75 29.23
N SER A 255 -1.52 11.34 28.05
CA SER A 255 -2.86 11.68 27.58
C SER A 255 -3.56 10.52 26.87
N PHE A 256 -2.92 9.35 26.71
CA PHE A 256 -3.48 8.21 25.95
C PHE A 256 -4.90 7.85 26.39
N CYS A 257 -5.14 7.70 27.69
CA CYS A 257 -6.46 7.33 28.22
C CYS A 257 -7.55 8.40 28.03
N THR A 258 -7.17 9.67 27.85
CA THR A 258 -8.13 10.77 27.64
C THR A 258 -8.37 11.09 26.17
N LYS A 259 -7.61 10.46 25.25
CA LYS A 259 -7.87 10.55 23.81
C LYS A 259 -9.16 9.84 23.45
N SER A 260 -9.82 10.28 22.39
CA SER A 260 -10.90 9.54 21.76
C SER A 260 -10.44 8.17 21.26
N ASP A 261 -11.34 7.20 21.17
CA ASP A 261 -11.05 5.82 20.73
C ASP A 261 -10.33 5.80 19.37
N PHE A 262 -10.71 6.69 18.45
CA PHE A 262 -10.04 6.82 17.17
C PHE A 262 -8.57 7.26 17.34
N ASN A 263 -8.30 8.23 18.21
CA ASN A 263 -6.94 8.70 18.45
C ASN A 263 -6.11 7.68 19.23
N GLN A 264 -6.71 6.91 20.15
CA GLN A 264 -6.05 5.76 20.79
C GLN A 264 -5.68 4.70 19.74
N PHE A 265 -6.62 4.35 18.86
CA PHE A 265 -6.38 3.41 17.76
C PHE A 265 -5.23 3.87 16.85
N VAL A 266 -5.26 5.14 16.43
CA VAL A 266 -4.21 5.72 15.58
C VAL A 266 -2.86 5.70 16.27
N PHE A 267 -2.80 6.07 17.55
CA PHE A 267 -1.58 6.02 18.35
C PHE A 267 -0.98 4.61 18.35
N LEU A 268 -1.77 3.58 18.66
CA LEU A 268 -1.29 2.20 18.68
C LEU A 268 -0.82 1.73 17.30
N ILE A 269 -1.58 2.03 16.23
CA ILE A 269 -1.33 1.47 14.90
C ILE A 269 -0.18 2.16 14.15
N GLN A 270 0.16 3.40 14.53
CA GLN A 270 1.24 4.17 13.90
C GLN A 270 2.52 4.23 14.74
N ASN A 271 2.46 3.99 16.05
CA ASN A 271 3.65 4.05 16.91
C ASN A 271 4.62 2.89 16.62
N ALA A 272 5.82 3.20 16.13
CA ALA A 272 6.82 2.23 15.72
C ALA A 272 7.24 1.25 16.82
N GLU A 273 7.30 1.72 18.07
CA GLU A 273 7.77 0.93 19.22
C GLU A 273 6.73 -0.08 19.69
N LEU A 274 5.45 0.20 19.44
CA LEU A 274 4.33 -0.64 19.86
C LEU A 274 4.00 -1.75 18.86
N GLN A 275 4.52 -1.71 17.63
CA GLN A 275 4.06 -2.61 16.55
C GLN A 275 4.24 -4.10 16.86
N TYR A 276 5.32 -4.49 17.54
CA TYR A 276 5.54 -5.90 17.86
C TYR A 276 4.55 -6.39 18.92
N GLU A 277 4.39 -5.63 20.02
CA GLU A 277 3.44 -5.97 21.08
C GLU A 277 1.99 -5.91 20.60
N LEU A 278 1.64 -4.89 19.80
CA LEU A 278 0.35 -4.79 19.13
C LEU A 278 0.09 -6.03 18.28
N SER A 279 1.10 -6.53 17.56
CA SER A 279 0.95 -7.75 16.75
C SER A 279 0.62 -8.98 17.59
N ILE A 280 1.24 -9.11 18.77
CA ILE A 280 0.97 -10.19 19.73
C ILE A 280 -0.43 -10.04 20.33
N LEU A 281 -0.81 -8.83 20.74
CA LEU A 281 -2.15 -8.53 21.24
C LEU A 281 -3.22 -8.95 20.23
N VAL A 282 -3.11 -8.45 19.00
CA VAL A 282 -4.07 -8.74 17.92
C VAL A 282 -4.11 -10.24 17.63
N HIS A 283 -2.96 -10.92 17.68
CA HIS A 283 -2.93 -12.39 17.55
C HIS A 283 -3.71 -13.10 18.66
N ASN A 284 -3.49 -12.72 19.93
CA ASN A 284 -4.17 -13.31 21.08
C ASN A 284 -5.67 -13.04 21.06
N MET A 285 -6.09 -11.82 20.68
CA MET A 285 -7.50 -11.47 20.51
C MET A 285 -8.17 -12.30 19.42
N ILE A 286 -7.50 -12.51 18.28
CA ILE A 286 -8.00 -13.39 17.21
C ILE A 286 -8.10 -14.84 17.70
N ARG A 287 -7.13 -15.32 18.50
CA ARG A 287 -7.16 -16.67 19.07
C ARG A 287 -8.36 -16.83 20.02
N ARG A 288 -8.56 -15.88 20.92
CA ARG A 288 -9.71 -15.87 21.85
C ARG A 288 -11.03 -15.81 21.09
N ARG A 289 -11.15 -14.93 20.09
CA ARG A 289 -12.33 -14.85 19.20
C ARG A 289 -12.68 -16.21 18.58
N ARG A 290 -11.68 -16.96 18.11
CA ARG A 290 -11.90 -18.29 17.53
C ARG A 290 -12.44 -19.28 18.56
N ALA A 291 -11.90 -19.29 19.77
CA ALA A 291 -12.37 -20.13 20.87
C ALA A 291 -13.80 -19.77 21.31
N LEU A 292 -14.15 -18.48 21.34
CA LEU A 292 -15.52 -18.05 21.65
C LEU A 292 -16.51 -18.48 20.57
N LYS A 293 -16.11 -18.42 19.28
CA LYS A 293 -16.97 -18.89 18.19
C LYS A 293 -17.19 -20.40 18.19
N SER A 294 -16.19 -21.21 18.56
CA SER A 294 -16.41 -22.66 18.67
C SER A 294 -17.45 -23.01 19.74
N ASN A 295 -17.46 -22.26 20.85
CA ASN A 295 -18.41 -22.49 21.95
C ASN A 295 -19.84 -22.00 21.65
N LEU A 296 -20.02 -21.13 20.65
CA LEU A 296 -21.35 -20.69 20.20
C LEU A 296 -22.00 -21.69 19.22
N HIS A 297 -21.22 -22.61 18.67
CA HIS A 297 -21.67 -23.61 17.68
C HIS A 297 -21.66 -25.04 18.24
N SER A 298 -21.29 -25.21 19.51
CA SER A 298 -21.39 -26.45 20.29
C SER A 298 -22.66 -26.43 21.14
#